data_AF-A0A2V2WM53-F1
#
_entry.id   AF-A0A2V2WM53-F1
#
_cell.length_a   1.000
_cell.length_b   1.000
_cell.length_c   1.000
_cell.angle_alpha   90.00
_cell.angle_beta   90.00
_cell.angle_gamma   90.00
#
_symmetry.space_group_name_H-M   'P 1'
#
loop_
_entity.id
_entity.type
_entity.pdbx_description
1 polymer ?
#
loop_
_entity_poly.entity_id
_entity_poly.type
_entity_poly.pdbx_seq_one_letter_code
_entity_poly.pdbx_strand_id
1 'polypeptide(L)'
;MSTPLCTVYENTIGGTRPRRHIAPQIRTAGLVVGRDCGTVAQLTSNYYSSGRVTPDLIKFHRRGGEVGRTYRHYGIARDPPVDESIRHGIKNDVSESALLCLQPDTNHLSALMNEQLERRYLSSIRRPLGRAPAPPYEVRVPRDGFGVRSDPSESVKRVMYGGKDVDVLHPVGERKDRGYDWESIGIDPTQHRFGATFAKDAITAADVMCENRPISTVFPKLVKDHKTAVKTELGRPRTYGFDNSAFEEKAEKLAVRRSRRGDGDAARELLSSWAQHPATVQAREEQSARVAASKTGLMGDGTKNTTTTNNNNTDSDGINGGSGRFRSRFTSTFGSKRADGPVSLTELEDEARVPHLLYPSHYVQLGVKSKYFAGGRPLEDIRRISKQVDFGLTDSQIDDVFASIAQDGVCGIEQFKNKAVAMGYLA
;
A
#
# COMPACT_ATOMS: atom_id res chain seq x y z
N MET A 1 106.04 -54.17 27.79
CA MET A 1 107.27 -54.23 26.96
C MET A 1 108.49 -54.20 27.88
N SER A 2 109.69 -54.37 27.33
CA SER A 2 110.91 -54.76 28.06
C SER A 2 111.46 -53.70 29.02
N THR A 3 112.05 -54.18 30.11
CA THR A 3 112.97 -53.42 30.98
C THR A 3 114.38 -53.41 30.36
N PRO A 4 115.04 -52.26 30.22
CA PRO A 4 116.42 -52.20 29.78
C PRO A 4 117.38 -52.53 30.93
N LEU A 5 118.04 -53.69 30.86
CA LEU A 5 119.22 -53.98 31.67
C LEU A 5 120.40 -53.14 31.16
N CYS A 6 120.93 -52.25 32.00
CA CYS A 6 122.10 -51.43 31.68
C CYS A 6 123.30 -51.87 32.52
N THR A 7 124.10 -52.78 31.96
CA THR A 7 125.40 -53.17 32.51
C THR A 7 126.44 -52.09 32.21
N VAL A 8 126.96 -51.44 33.24
CA VAL A 8 128.02 -50.42 33.12
C VAL A 8 129.37 -51.09 33.40
N TYR A 9 130.29 -51.02 32.43
CA TYR A 9 131.66 -51.51 32.58
C TYR A 9 132.47 -50.66 33.59
N GLU A 10 133.37 -51.31 34.32
CA GLU A 10 134.33 -50.61 35.18
C GLU A 10 135.48 -50.03 34.36
N ASN A 11 135.48 -48.71 34.15
CA ASN A 11 136.69 -47.99 33.76
C ASN A 11 137.53 -47.70 34.99
N THR A 12 138.66 -48.40 35.13
CA THR A 12 139.68 -48.09 36.14
C THR A 12 140.59 -46.96 35.65
N ILE A 13 141.09 -46.15 36.60
CA ILE A 13 142.07 -45.07 36.40
C ILE A 13 141.56 -43.85 35.58
N GLY A 14 141.14 -42.79 36.28
CA GLY A 14 141.11 -41.43 35.71
C GLY A 14 139.85 -40.59 35.97
N GLY A 15 139.92 -39.69 36.96
CA GLY A 15 139.01 -38.54 37.05
C GLY A 15 137.67 -38.72 37.81
N THR A 16 137.20 -37.61 38.38
CA THR A 16 135.80 -37.29 38.73
C THR A 16 134.84 -38.46 39.04
N ARG A 17 135.00 -39.12 40.19
CA ARG A 17 134.02 -40.09 40.71
C ARG A 17 132.59 -39.50 40.77
N PRO A 18 131.60 -40.02 40.03
CA PRO A 18 130.21 -39.62 40.18
C PRO A 18 129.67 -40.22 41.49
N ARG A 19 129.73 -39.45 42.60
CA ARG A 19 129.20 -39.84 43.91
C ARG A 19 127.68 -40.02 43.86
N ARG A 20 127.21 -41.22 43.49
CA ARG A 20 125.82 -41.67 43.69
C ARG A 20 125.53 -41.96 45.18
N HIS A 21 125.83 -40.99 46.05
CA HIS A 21 125.45 -40.97 47.46
C HIS A 21 124.24 -40.05 47.64
N ILE A 22 123.08 -40.47 47.11
CA ILE A 22 121.81 -39.89 47.57
C ILE A 22 121.59 -40.44 48.97
N ALA A 23 121.96 -39.66 49.98
CA ALA A 23 121.76 -40.00 51.39
C ALA A 23 120.41 -39.42 51.85
N PRO A 24 119.30 -40.20 51.87
CA PRO A 24 117.97 -39.66 52.18
C PRO A 24 117.81 -39.15 53.62
N GLN A 25 118.79 -39.43 54.48
CA GLN A 25 118.90 -38.92 55.85
C GLN A 25 119.28 -37.42 55.88
N ILE A 26 119.95 -36.91 54.83
CA ILE A 26 120.35 -35.51 54.71
C ILE A 26 119.18 -34.73 54.11
N ARG A 27 118.54 -33.87 54.93
CA ARG A 27 117.48 -32.97 54.47
C ARG A 27 118.05 -31.95 53.46
N THR A 28 117.29 -31.63 52.43
CA THR A 28 117.67 -30.63 51.42
C THR A 28 117.77 -29.24 52.06
N ALA A 29 118.97 -28.64 52.05
CA ALA A 29 119.17 -27.26 52.47
C ALA A 29 118.67 -26.31 51.36
N GLY A 30 117.47 -25.76 51.54
CA GLY A 30 116.86 -24.82 50.60
C GLY A 30 115.42 -24.49 50.98
N LEU A 31 114.89 -23.40 50.41
CA LEU A 31 113.49 -22.99 50.62
C LEU A 31 112.56 -23.94 49.86
N VAL A 32 111.92 -24.88 50.56
CA VAL A 32 110.84 -25.69 50.01
C VAL A 32 109.58 -24.83 49.92
N VAL A 33 109.37 -24.22 48.75
CA VAL A 33 108.12 -23.51 48.43
C VAL A 33 106.95 -24.49 48.55
N GLY A 34 105.86 -24.05 49.18
CA GLY A 34 104.71 -24.91 49.49
C GLY A 34 104.09 -25.53 48.24
N ARG A 35 103.71 -26.82 48.33
CA ARG A 35 103.06 -27.57 47.23
C ARG A 35 101.64 -27.12 46.91
N ASP A 36 101.11 -26.17 47.67
CA ASP A 36 99.78 -25.58 47.49
C ASP A 36 99.73 -24.57 46.32
N CYS A 37 100.84 -24.41 45.58
CA CYS A 37 100.87 -23.76 44.28
C CYS A 37 100.05 -24.55 43.25
N GLY A 38 98.74 -24.24 43.20
CA GLY A 38 97.78 -24.87 42.29
C GLY A 38 98.30 -24.90 40.84
N THR A 39 98.25 -26.09 40.23
CA THR A 39 98.84 -26.35 38.92
C THR A 39 98.25 -25.41 37.87
N VAL A 40 99.01 -25.01 36.85
CA VAL A 40 98.47 -24.20 35.72
C VAL A 40 97.22 -24.84 35.12
N ALA A 41 97.16 -26.18 35.05
CA ALA A 41 95.98 -26.93 34.62
C ALA A 41 94.74 -26.79 35.55
N GLN A 42 94.93 -26.52 36.85
CA GLN A 42 93.84 -26.22 37.80
C GLN A 42 93.37 -24.76 37.70
N LEU A 43 94.26 -23.85 37.26
CA LEU A 43 93.92 -22.44 37.00
C LEU A 43 93.24 -22.25 35.65
N THR A 44 93.59 -23.05 34.63
CA THR A 44 92.94 -23.02 33.30
C THR A 44 91.74 -23.95 33.19
N SER A 45 91.53 -24.87 34.14
CA SER A 45 90.27 -25.60 34.26
C SER A 45 89.16 -24.67 34.74
N ASN A 46 88.42 -24.05 33.82
CA ASN A 46 87.25 -23.19 34.07
C ASN A 46 86.08 -23.89 34.82
N TYR A 47 86.25 -25.14 35.24
CA TYR A 47 85.33 -25.84 36.12
C TYR A 47 85.47 -25.30 37.55
N TYR A 48 84.38 -24.71 38.07
CA TYR A 48 84.27 -24.40 39.49
C TYR A 48 84.31 -25.70 40.32
N SER A 49 85.50 -26.11 40.74
CA SER A 49 85.77 -27.34 41.51
C SER A 49 84.99 -27.44 42.83
N SER A 50 84.46 -26.32 43.32
CA SER A 50 83.59 -26.25 44.49
C SER A 50 82.12 -26.67 44.25
N GLY A 51 81.71 -26.95 43.01
CA GLY A 51 80.39 -27.52 42.68
C GLY A 51 79.17 -26.65 43.05
N ARG A 52 79.36 -25.36 43.34
CA ARG A 52 78.31 -24.48 43.90
C ARG A 52 77.23 -24.10 42.86
N VAL A 53 76.16 -24.90 42.81
CA VAL A 53 74.95 -24.61 42.03
C VAL A 53 74.19 -23.42 42.64
N THR A 54 73.58 -22.57 41.79
CA THR A 54 72.70 -21.48 42.25
C THR A 54 71.41 -22.04 42.83
N PRO A 55 71.00 -21.72 44.08
CA PRO A 55 69.75 -22.19 44.66
C PRO A 55 68.52 -21.73 43.85
N ASP A 56 67.52 -22.59 43.69
CA ASP A 56 66.34 -22.31 42.84
C ASP A 56 65.55 -21.07 43.27
N LEU A 57 65.52 -20.77 44.58
CA LEU A 57 64.91 -19.56 45.15
C LEU A 57 65.57 -18.24 44.68
N ILE A 58 66.77 -18.30 44.09
CA ILE A 58 67.52 -17.15 43.54
C ILE A 58 67.66 -17.29 42.02
N LYS A 59 67.56 -18.51 41.47
CA LYS A 59 67.78 -18.84 40.05
C LYS A 59 66.90 -18.02 39.10
N PHE A 60 65.66 -17.70 39.46
CA PHE A 60 64.75 -16.88 38.63
C PHE A 60 65.03 -15.36 38.66
N HIS A 61 65.91 -14.88 39.56
CA HIS A 61 66.44 -13.52 39.55
C HIS A 61 67.80 -13.41 38.83
N ARG A 62 68.39 -14.53 38.38
CA ARG A 62 69.72 -14.56 37.78
C ARG A 62 69.73 -13.94 36.38
N ARG A 63 70.64 -12.99 36.14
CA ARG A 63 70.91 -12.46 34.81
C ARG A 63 71.69 -13.50 33.98
N GLY A 64 71.09 -13.95 32.88
CA GLY A 64 71.62 -15.01 32.01
C GLY A 64 70.85 -16.32 32.17
N GLY A 65 70.06 -16.68 31.16
CA GLY A 65 69.25 -17.90 31.12
C GLY A 65 70.00 -19.13 30.59
N GLU A 66 69.32 -20.27 30.63
CA GLU A 66 69.79 -21.53 30.03
C GLU A 66 69.54 -21.52 28.51
N VAL A 67 70.51 -21.98 27.72
CA VAL A 67 70.42 -21.98 26.24
C VAL A 67 69.29 -22.90 25.79
N GLY A 68 68.47 -22.44 24.83
CA GLY A 68 67.34 -23.21 24.29
C GLY A 68 66.06 -23.19 25.15
N ARG A 69 66.01 -22.38 26.23
CA ARG A 69 64.79 -22.18 27.05
C ARG A 69 64.22 -20.78 26.87
N THR A 70 62.90 -20.66 26.96
CA THR A 70 62.19 -19.38 26.97
C THR A 70 62.41 -18.65 28.30
N TYR A 71 62.66 -17.34 28.25
CA TYR A 71 62.91 -16.52 29.44
C TYR A 71 61.61 -15.88 29.93
N ARG A 72 61.13 -16.28 31.11
CA ARG A 72 60.01 -15.60 31.80
C ARG A 72 60.55 -14.44 32.63
N HIS A 73 59.83 -13.33 32.68
CA HIS A 73 60.15 -12.20 33.56
C HIS A 73 60.11 -12.65 35.03
N TYR A 74 61.04 -12.18 35.88
CA TYR A 74 61.18 -12.66 37.26
C TYR A 74 59.90 -12.50 38.10
N GLY A 75 59.09 -11.47 37.84
CA GLY A 75 57.80 -11.24 38.50
C GLY A 75 56.68 -12.21 38.09
N ILE A 76 56.85 -12.96 36.99
CA ILE A 76 55.89 -13.93 36.41
C ILE A 76 56.50 -15.36 36.46
N ALA A 77 57.75 -15.51 36.90
CA ALA A 77 58.48 -16.77 36.86
C ALA A 77 57.94 -17.85 37.82
N ARG A 78 57.12 -17.47 38.80
CA ARG A 78 56.45 -18.38 39.74
C ARG A 78 55.02 -18.73 39.35
N ASP A 79 54.43 -18.00 38.41
CA ASP A 79 53.07 -18.27 37.92
C ASP A 79 53.06 -19.61 37.18
N PRO A 80 51.93 -20.35 37.13
CA PRO A 80 51.84 -21.56 36.32
C PRO A 80 52.24 -21.27 34.86
N PRO A 81 52.78 -22.27 34.12
CA PRO A 81 52.91 -22.14 32.68
C PRO A 81 51.52 -21.92 32.05
N VAL A 82 51.50 -21.21 30.93
CA VAL A 82 50.27 -21.11 30.13
C VAL A 82 50.00 -22.50 29.54
N ASP A 83 48.78 -23.00 29.70
CA ASP A 83 48.41 -24.34 29.23
C ASP A 83 48.50 -24.43 27.71
N GLU A 84 49.33 -25.36 27.22
CA GLU A 84 49.58 -25.63 25.80
C GLU A 84 48.33 -26.12 25.06
N SER A 85 47.29 -26.57 25.77
CA SER A 85 45.98 -26.88 25.18
C SER A 85 45.22 -25.62 24.71
N ILE A 86 45.51 -24.46 25.30
CA ILE A 86 44.80 -23.21 25.04
C ILE A 86 45.34 -22.55 23.76
N ARG A 87 44.65 -22.78 22.64
CA ARG A 87 44.89 -22.03 21.40
C ARG A 87 44.65 -20.53 21.62
N HIS A 88 45.71 -19.74 21.58
CA HIS A 88 45.65 -18.29 21.59
C HIS A 88 45.16 -17.72 20.26
N GLY A 89 44.43 -16.61 20.34
CA GLY A 89 43.81 -15.93 19.21
C GLY A 89 42.36 -15.57 19.49
N ILE A 90 41.78 -14.69 18.68
CA ILE A 90 40.33 -14.48 18.68
C ILE A 90 39.71 -15.74 18.09
N LYS A 91 38.93 -16.47 18.90
CA LYS A 91 38.00 -17.45 18.36
C LYS A 91 36.88 -16.65 17.70
N ASN A 92 36.87 -16.62 16.37
CA ASN A 92 35.63 -16.33 15.68
C ASN A 92 34.63 -17.40 16.12
N ASP A 93 33.42 -17.00 16.47
CA ASP A 93 32.32 -17.95 16.62
C ASP A 93 32.17 -18.75 15.33
N VAL A 94 31.68 -19.99 15.44
CA VAL A 94 31.54 -20.89 14.28
C VAL A 94 30.55 -20.24 13.31
N SER A 95 31.09 -19.59 12.29
CA SER A 95 30.31 -18.77 11.35
C SER A 95 29.18 -19.60 10.78
N GLU A 96 27.96 -19.07 10.87
CA GLU A 96 26.77 -19.70 10.29
C GLU A 96 27.07 -20.15 8.87
N SER A 97 26.89 -21.45 8.62
CA SER A 97 27.25 -22.05 7.35
C SER A 97 26.51 -21.34 6.22
N ALA A 98 27.19 -21.09 5.10
CA ALA A 98 26.55 -20.51 3.92
C ALA A 98 25.32 -21.32 3.43
N LEU A 99 25.19 -22.58 3.87
CA LEU A 99 23.96 -23.37 3.73
C LEU A 99 22.72 -22.70 4.34
N LEU A 100 22.81 -22.04 5.50
CA LEU A 100 21.68 -21.32 6.12
C LEU A 100 21.23 -20.12 5.28
N CYS A 101 22.18 -19.42 4.65
CA CYS A 101 21.89 -18.35 3.70
C CYS A 101 21.24 -18.86 2.38
N LEU A 102 21.49 -20.12 2.02
CA LEU A 102 20.93 -20.78 0.83
C LEU A 102 19.63 -21.57 1.12
N GLN A 103 19.40 -21.94 2.37
CA GLN A 103 18.30 -22.76 2.86
C GLN A 103 17.72 -22.10 4.13
N PRO A 104 16.93 -21.03 4.00
CA PRO A 104 16.20 -20.46 5.13
C PRO A 104 15.27 -21.52 5.75
N ASP A 105 15.13 -21.51 7.07
CA ASP A 105 14.53 -22.58 7.88
C ASP A 105 13.29 -23.23 7.24
N THR A 106 13.49 -24.43 6.70
CA THR A 106 12.47 -25.24 5.98
C THR A 106 11.46 -25.90 6.91
N ASN A 107 11.35 -25.43 8.16
CA ASN A 107 10.37 -25.89 9.12
C ASN A 107 8.95 -25.64 8.59
N HIS A 108 8.21 -26.72 8.31
CA HIS A 108 6.87 -26.63 7.73
C HIS A 108 5.91 -25.73 8.54
N LEU A 109 6.10 -25.63 9.87
CA LEU A 109 5.33 -24.74 10.73
C LEU A 109 5.65 -23.25 10.52
N SER A 110 6.93 -22.86 10.36
CA SER A 110 7.29 -21.46 10.07
C SER A 110 6.89 -21.07 8.66
N ALA A 111 7.03 -21.98 7.69
CA ALA A 111 6.53 -21.77 6.32
C ALA A 111 5.00 -21.50 6.31
N LEU A 112 4.22 -22.27 7.07
CA LEU A 112 2.77 -22.09 7.20
C LEU A 112 2.41 -20.79 7.92
N MET A 113 3.14 -20.41 8.98
CA MET A 113 2.98 -19.11 9.63
C MET A 113 3.31 -17.93 8.70
N ASN A 114 4.39 -18.03 7.92
CA ASN A 114 4.75 -17.02 6.93
C ASN A 114 3.66 -16.90 5.85
N GLU A 115 3.12 -18.01 5.35
CA GLU A 115 1.99 -17.99 4.41
C GLU A 115 0.76 -17.28 5.01
N GLN A 116 0.45 -17.50 6.29
CA GLN A 116 -0.65 -16.80 6.98
C GLN A 116 -0.42 -15.28 7.10
N LEU A 117 0.82 -14.84 7.30
CA LEU A 117 1.18 -13.42 7.32
C LEU A 117 1.12 -12.81 5.90
N GLU A 118 1.70 -13.50 4.91
CA GLU A 118 1.77 -13.07 3.51
C GLU A 118 0.40 -13.02 2.81
N ARG A 119 -0.58 -13.80 3.25
CA ARG A 119 -1.99 -13.70 2.79
C ARG A 119 -2.59 -12.29 2.94
N ARG A 120 -2.01 -11.41 3.77
CA ARG A 120 -2.41 -10.00 3.88
C ARG A 120 -1.86 -9.11 2.75
N TYR A 121 -0.85 -9.55 2.01
CA TYR A 121 -0.22 -8.74 0.97
C TYR A 121 -1.05 -8.73 -0.32
N LEU A 122 -1.21 -7.54 -0.90
CA LEU A 122 -1.94 -7.35 -2.18
C LEU A 122 -1.33 -8.14 -3.35
N SER A 123 -0.05 -8.51 -3.28
CA SER A 123 0.61 -9.43 -4.23
C SER A 123 0.01 -10.83 -4.15
N SER A 124 -0.02 -11.41 -2.94
CA SER A 124 -0.58 -12.75 -2.66
C SER A 124 -2.07 -12.83 -3.03
N ILE A 125 -2.86 -11.83 -2.59
CA ILE A 125 -4.31 -11.75 -2.88
C ILE A 125 -4.59 -11.66 -4.39
N ARG A 126 -3.78 -10.92 -5.15
CA ARG A 126 -3.97 -10.72 -6.61
C ARG A 126 -3.35 -11.81 -7.48
N ARG A 127 -2.44 -12.63 -6.97
CA ARG A 127 -1.69 -13.65 -7.71
C ARG A 127 -1.47 -14.95 -6.92
N PRO A 128 -2.51 -15.59 -6.36
CA PRO A 128 -2.34 -16.87 -5.69
C PRO A 128 -1.93 -17.95 -6.72
N LEU A 129 -0.85 -18.69 -6.45
CA LEU A 129 -0.37 -19.71 -7.38
C LEU A 129 -1.39 -20.85 -7.52
N GLY A 130 -1.69 -21.26 -8.76
CA GLY A 130 -2.64 -22.34 -9.04
C GLY A 130 -4.11 -22.04 -8.73
N ARG A 131 -4.48 -20.78 -8.43
CA ARG A 131 -5.86 -20.35 -8.18
C ARG A 131 -6.17 -19.03 -8.90
N ALA A 132 -7.44 -18.77 -9.15
CA ALA A 132 -7.88 -17.43 -9.52
C ALA A 132 -7.80 -16.51 -8.27
N PRO A 133 -7.49 -15.20 -8.43
CA PRO A 133 -7.62 -14.25 -7.34
C PRO A 133 -9.09 -14.16 -6.88
N ALA A 134 -9.29 -14.01 -5.57
CA ALA A 134 -10.64 -13.91 -5.02
C ALA A 134 -11.32 -12.60 -5.46
N PRO A 135 -12.62 -12.63 -5.85
CA PRO A 135 -13.36 -11.41 -6.14
C PRO A 135 -13.51 -10.55 -4.86
N PRO A 136 -13.56 -9.21 -4.98
CA PRO A 136 -13.68 -8.32 -3.82
C PRO A 136 -15.11 -8.26 -3.23
N TYR A 137 -16.03 -9.07 -3.76
CA TYR A 137 -17.43 -9.20 -3.31
C TYR A 137 -17.81 -10.69 -3.22
N GLU A 138 -18.77 -11.02 -2.34
CA GLU A 138 -19.25 -12.39 -2.15
C GLU A 138 -19.98 -12.90 -3.42
N VAL A 139 -19.27 -13.65 -4.26
CA VAL A 139 -19.88 -14.39 -5.36
C VAL A 139 -20.52 -15.66 -4.80
N ARG A 140 -21.83 -15.62 -4.59
CA ARG A 140 -22.62 -16.82 -4.27
C ARG A 140 -22.63 -17.77 -5.48
N VAL A 141 -21.77 -18.78 -5.43
CA VAL A 141 -21.78 -19.91 -6.37
C VAL A 141 -23.11 -20.66 -6.20
N PRO A 142 -24.00 -20.70 -7.21
CA PRO A 142 -25.20 -21.51 -7.12
C PRO A 142 -24.80 -23.00 -7.16
N ARG A 143 -25.41 -23.84 -6.31
CA ARG A 143 -25.23 -25.31 -6.38
C ARG A 143 -25.53 -25.88 -7.76
N ASP A 144 -26.39 -25.16 -8.47
CA ASP A 144 -26.95 -25.47 -9.78
C ASP A 144 -26.05 -25.07 -10.98
N GLY A 145 -24.90 -24.45 -10.72
CA GLY A 145 -23.98 -23.91 -11.74
C GLY A 145 -24.16 -22.41 -11.97
N PHE A 146 -23.29 -21.83 -12.81
CA PHE A 146 -23.41 -20.44 -13.27
C PHE A 146 -24.09 -20.36 -14.64
N GLY A 147 -24.78 -19.24 -14.89
CA GLY A 147 -25.52 -18.98 -16.12
C GLY A 147 -27.03 -18.96 -15.91
N VAL A 148 -27.77 -18.50 -16.91
CA VAL A 148 -29.24 -18.65 -16.94
C VAL A 148 -29.53 -20.10 -17.28
N ARG A 149 -30.23 -20.82 -16.40
CA ARG A 149 -30.86 -22.10 -16.77
C ARG A 149 -31.95 -21.79 -17.79
N SER A 150 -31.71 -22.16 -19.05
CA SER A 150 -32.81 -22.46 -19.97
C SER A 150 -33.56 -23.66 -19.41
N ASP A 151 -34.88 -23.59 -19.36
CA ASP A 151 -35.69 -24.80 -19.22
C ASP A 151 -35.29 -25.81 -20.30
N PRO A 152 -35.28 -27.13 -20.01
CA PRO A 152 -34.96 -28.13 -21.01
C PRO A 152 -35.96 -27.99 -22.15
N SER A 153 -35.46 -27.66 -23.35
CA SER A 153 -36.29 -27.28 -24.49
C SER A 153 -37.36 -28.34 -24.73
N GLU A 154 -38.62 -27.92 -24.89
CA GLU A 154 -39.74 -28.83 -25.10
C GLU A 154 -39.38 -29.87 -26.16
N SER A 155 -39.47 -31.16 -25.79
CA SER A 155 -39.01 -32.22 -26.69
C SER A 155 -39.72 -32.07 -28.04
N VAL A 156 -38.97 -32.20 -29.14
CA VAL A 156 -39.52 -32.05 -30.51
C VAL A 156 -40.73 -32.97 -30.73
N LYS A 157 -40.80 -34.08 -29.99
CA LYS A 157 -41.95 -34.98 -29.88
C LYS A 157 -43.24 -34.30 -29.38
N ARG A 158 -43.20 -33.36 -28.43
CA ARG A 158 -44.39 -32.61 -27.99
C ARG A 158 -44.91 -31.70 -29.11
N VAL A 159 -43.99 -31.03 -29.82
CA VAL A 159 -44.33 -30.16 -30.96
C VAL A 159 -44.90 -30.96 -32.13
N MET A 160 -44.30 -32.10 -32.47
CA MET A 160 -44.77 -32.97 -33.57
C MET A 160 -46.04 -33.77 -33.26
N TYR A 161 -46.36 -34.01 -31.99
CA TYR A 161 -47.57 -34.74 -31.56
C TYR A 161 -48.47 -33.88 -30.65
N GLY A 162 -48.67 -32.62 -31.01
CA GLY A 162 -49.52 -31.64 -30.30
C GLY A 162 -51.02 -31.89 -30.38
N GLY A 163 -51.47 -33.14 -30.25
CA GLY A 163 -52.85 -33.58 -30.48
C GLY A 163 -53.47 -34.38 -29.33
N LYS A 164 -53.09 -34.08 -28.08
CA LYS A 164 -53.66 -34.75 -26.88
C LYS A 164 -54.70 -33.93 -26.12
N ASP A 165 -54.49 -32.62 -26.02
CA ASP A 165 -55.30 -31.73 -25.18
C ASP A 165 -56.10 -30.73 -26.05
N VAL A 166 -56.62 -31.20 -27.19
CA VAL A 166 -57.66 -30.47 -27.93
C VAL A 166 -59.00 -30.92 -27.34
N ASP A 167 -59.55 -30.14 -26.41
CA ASP A 167 -60.94 -30.30 -25.99
C ASP A 167 -61.83 -30.13 -27.23
N VAL A 168 -62.39 -31.24 -27.70
CA VAL A 168 -63.33 -31.27 -28.83
C VAL A 168 -64.68 -30.77 -28.34
N LEU A 169 -64.79 -29.43 -28.23
CA LEU A 169 -65.92 -28.69 -27.63
C LEU A 169 -67.32 -29.08 -28.17
N HIS A 170 -67.38 -29.73 -29.34
CA HIS A 170 -68.57 -30.32 -29.95
C HIS A 170 -68.14 -31.66 -30.59
N PRO A 171 -68.44 -32.83 -30.01
CA PRO A 171 -68.10 -34.11 -30.65
C PRO A 171 -68.90 -34.29 -31.94
N VAL A 172 -68.29 -34.98 -32.91
CA VAL A 172 -68.80 -35.04 -34.30
C VAL A 172 -70.09 -35.86 -34.36
N GLY A 173 -71.24 -35.18 -34.40
CA GLY A 173 -72.57 -35.77 -34.50
C GLY A 173 -73.60 -35.11 -33.58
N GLU A 174 -73.18 -34.43 -32.52
CA GLU A 174 -74.09 -33.78 -31.60
C GLU A 174 -74.64 -32.45 -32.16
N ARG A 175 -75.94 -32.22 -31.95
CA ARG A 175 -76.56 -30.93 -32.25
C ARG A 175 -76.21 -29.96 -31.12
N LYS A 176 -75.55 -28.85 -31.46
CA LYS A 176 -75.20 -27.81 -30.50
C LYS A 176 -76.44 -27.26 -29.78
N ASP A 177 -76.55 -27.59 -28.50
CA ASP A 177 -77.48 -26.93 -27.59
C ASP A 177 -77.10 -25.43 -27.44
N ARG A 178 -78.10 -24.62 -27.14
CA ARG A 178 -78.03 -23.17 -26.97
C ARG A 178 -78.51 -22.72 -25.59
N GLY A 179 -78.96 -23.63 -24.71
CA GLY A 179 -79.43 -23.29 -23.38
C GLY A 179 -80.69 -22.42 -23.40
N TYR A 180 -81.68 -22.81 -24.21
CA TYR A 180 -82.98 -22.16 -24.22
C TYR A 180 -83.91 -22.84 -23.20
N ASP A 181 -84.44 -22.07 -22.25
CA ASP A 181 -85.41 -22.55 -21.25
C ASP A 181 -86.80 -22.75 -21.87
N TRP A 182 -86.92 -23.78 -22.70
CA TRP A 182 -88.15 -24.13 -23.44
C TRP A 182 -89.39 -24.27 -22.55
N GLU A 183 -89.20 -24.76 -21.30
CA GLU A 183 -90.24 -24.86 -20.28
C GLU A 183 -90.87 -23.50 -19.93
N SER A 184 -90.08 -22.43 -19.89
CA SER A 184 -90.56 -21.07 -19.55
C SER A 184 -91.52 -20.48 -20.59
N ILE A 185 -91.48 -21.03 -21.82
CA ILE A 185 -92.35 -20.65 -22.95
C ILE A 185 -93.50 -21.66 -23.11
N GLY A 186 -93.47 -22.79 -22.38
CA GLY A 186 -94.47 -23.87 -22.48
C GLY A 186 -94.40 -24.65 -23.81
N ILE A 187 -93.23 -24.71 -24.45
CA ILE A 187 -93.03 -25.30 -25.78
C ILE A 187 -92.12 -26.53 -25.66
N ASP A 188 -92.62 -27.74 -25.96
CA ASP A 188 -91.76 -28.92 -26.15
C ASP A 188 -91.07 -28.84 -27.52
N PRO A 189 -89.72 -28.72 -27.60
CA PRO A 189 -89.00 -28.57 -28.87
C PRO A 189 -88.97 -29.84 -29.75
N THR A 190 -89.43 -30.98 -29.24
CA THR A 190 -89.57 -32.24 -29.99
C THR A 190 -90.96 -32.43 -30.58
N GLN A 191 -92.01 -31.89 -29.94
CA GLN A 191 -93.41 -32.05 -30.35
C GLN A 191 -93.99 -30.81 -31.03
N HIS A 192 -93.54 -29.60 -30.67
CA HIS A 192 -94.09 -28.36 -31.18
C HIS A 192 -93.72 -28.10 -32.64
N ARG A 193 -94.74 -27.91 -33.50
CA ARG A 193 -94.54 -27.63 -34.92
C ARG A 193 -94.17 -26.16 -35.14
N PHE A 194 -92.88 -25.86 -35.12
CA PHE A 194 -92.33 -24.54 -35.38
C PHE A 194 -92.73 -23.97 -36.76
N GLY A 195 -93.03 -22.68 -36.78
CA GLY A 195 -93.54 -21.93 -37.94
C GLY A 195 -94.74 -21.07 -37.56
N ALA A 196 -95.11 -20.10 -38.39
CA ALA A 196 -96.28 -19.27 -38.15
C ALA A 196 -97.58 -20.04 -38.47
N THR A 197 -98.19 -20.63 -37.46
CA THR A 197 -99.54 -21.20 -37.55
C THR A 197 -100.59 -20.09 -37.45
N PHE A 198 -101.11 -19.66 -38.60
CA PHE A 198 -102.24 -18.74 -38.61
C PHE A 198 -103.44 -19.40 -37.92
N ALA A 199 -103.97 -18.75 -36.87
CA ALA A 199 -105.16 -19.20 -36.18
C ALA A 199 -106.34 -19.28 -37.15
N LYS A 200 -107.28 -20.22 -36.92
CA LYS A 200 -108.46 -20.38 -37.78
C LYS A 200 -109.52 -19.29 -37.60
N ASP A 201 -109.29 -18.34 -36.71
CA ASP A 201 -110.09 -17.14 -36.49
C ASP A 201 -109.81 -16.10 -37.58
N ALA A 202 -110.06 -16.49 -38.84
CA ALA A 202 -109.85 -15.65 -39.99
C ALA A 202 -110.92 -14.54 -40.05
N ILE A 203 -110.49 -13.30 -39.78
CA ILE A 203 -111.26 -12.09 -40.07
C ILE A 203 -111.75 -12.18 -41.52
N THR A 204 -113.07 -12.21 -41.69
CA THR A 204 -113.65 -12.48 -43.02
C THR A 204 -113.53 -11.23 -43.88
N ALA A 205 -113.42 -11.38 -45.20
CA ALA A 205 -113.21 -10.24 -46.12
C ALA A 205 -114.29 -9.13 -46.05
N ALA A 206 -115.44 -9.40 -45.42
CA ALA A 206 -116.47 -8.41 -45.12
C ALA A 206 -115.99 -7.31 -44.14
N ASP A 207 -115.19 -7.63 -43.12
CA ASP A 207 -114.75 -6.68 -42.09
C ASP A 207 -113.74 -5.64 -42.60
N VAL A 208 -113.00 -5.99 -43.66
CA VAL A 208 -111.93 -5.16 -44.24
C VAL A 208 -112.48 -4.02 -45.11
N MET A 209 -113.69 -4.18 -45.66
CA MET A 209 -114.24 -3.29 -46.70
C MET A 209 -115.08 -2.12 -46.15
N CYS A 210 -115.02 -1.84 -44.84
CA CYS A 210 -115.83 -0.81 -44.18
C CYS A 210 -115.00 0.38 -43.65
N GLU A 211 -114.63 1.32 -44.53
CA GLU A 211 -113.83 2.52 -44.17
C GLU A 211 -114.53 3.53 -43.23
N ASN A 212 -115.79 3.30 -42.84
CA ASN A 212 -116.63 4.22 -42.07
C ASN A 212 -116.34 4.21 -40.55
N ARG A 213 -115.08 4.40 -40.14
CA ARG A 213 -114.69 4.68 -38.74
C ARG A 213 -113.76 5.90 -38.64
N PRO A 214 -114.29 7.14 -38.71
CA PRO A 214 -113.49 8.35 -38.53
C PRO A 214 -113.02 8.49 -37.09
N ILE A 215 -111.73 8.24 -36.83
CA ILE A 215 -111.13 8.42 -35.49
C ILE A 215 -110.87 9.91 -35.25
N SER A 216 -111.84 10.60 -34.66
CA SER A 216 -111.79 12.03 -34.28
C SER A 216 -110.79 12.28 -33.14
N THR A 217 -109.50 12.35 -33.50
CA THR A 217 -108.39 12.49 -32.55
C THR A 217 -108.23 13.92 -32.00
N VAL A 218 -109.01 14.25 -30.97
CA VAL A 218 -108.76 15.41 -30.11
C VAL A 218 -107.47 15.18 -29.32
N PHE A 219 -106.33 15.66 -29.83
CA PHE A 219 -105.04 15.52 -29.15
C PHE A 219 -104.90 16.51 -27.98
N PRO A 220 -104.39 16.08 -26.81
CA PRO A 220 -104.01 16.99 -25.73
C PRO A 220 -103.02 18.05 -26.20
N LYS A 221 -103.08 19.28 -25.64
CA LYS A 221 -102.19 20.39 -26.02
C LYS A 221 -100.71 19.98 -25.99
N LEU A 222 -100.27 19.30 -24.92
CA LEU A 222 -98.91 18.76 -24.77
C LEU A 222 -98.46 17.90 -25.98
N VAL A 223 -99.35 17.08 -26.54
CA VAL A 223 -99.07 16.23 -27.71
C VAL A 223 -98.97 17.05 -28.99
N LYS A 224 -99.70 18.18 -29.08
CA LYS A 224 -99.61 19.12 -30.21
C LYS A 224 -98.32 19.96 -30.13
N ASP A 225 -97.98 20.44 -28.95
CA ASP A 225 -96.77 21.22 -28.67
C ASP A 225 -95.51 20.35 -28.90
N HIS A 226 -95.51 19.10 -28.40
CA HIS A 226 -94.45 18.13 -28.71
C HIS A 226 -94.37 17.82 -30.22
N LYS A 227 -95.52 17.66 -30.91
CA LYS A 227 -95.53 17.48 -32.37
C LYS A 227 -94.93 18.68 -33.11
N THR A 228 -95.12 19.92 -32.64
CA THR A 228 -94.51 21.11 -33.27
C THR A 228 -93.02 21.29 -32.97
N ALA A 229 -92.52 20.80 -31.83
CA ALA A 229 -91.08 20.79 -31.53
C ALA A 229 -90.30 19.63 -32.21
N VAL A 230 -90.97 18.50 -32.47
CA VAL A 230 -90.32 17.28 -32.98
C VAL A 230 -90.55 17.04 -34.47
N LYS A 231 -91.72 17.41 -35.03
CA LYS A 231 -92.00 17.22 -36.46
C LYS A 231 -91.32 18.33 -37.27
N THR A 232 -90.17 18.00 -37.88
CA THR A 232 -89.55 18.84 -38.90
C THR A 232 -90.49 18.98 -40.11
N GLU A 233 -91.09 20.16 -40.27
CA GLU A 233 -91.83 20.51 -41.49
C GLU A 233 -90.84 20.76 -42.64
N LEU A 234 -91.09 20.16 -43.79
CA LEU A 234 -90.26 20.37 -44.99
C LEU A 234 -90.25 21.86 -45.36
N GLY A 235 -89.07 22.46 -45.37
CA GLY A 235 -88.87 23.88 -45.67
C GLY A 235 -88.76 24.82 -44.45
N ARG A 236 -88.78 24.32 -43.21
CA ARG A 236 -88.57 25.14 -42.00
C ARG A 236 -87.36 24.68 -41.17
N PRO A 237 -86.55 25.61 -40.63
CA PRO A 237 -85.47 25.26 -39.70
C PRO A 237 -86.06 24.71 -38.39
N ARG A 238 -85.33 23.78 -37.77
CA ARG A 238 -85.78 23.11 -36.53
C ARG A 238 -85.82 24.09 -35.36
N THR A 239 -87.00 24.27 -34.76
CA THR A 239 -87.20 25.05 -33.54
C THR A 239 -86.68 24.28 -32.32
N TYR A 240 -85.79 24.92 -31.54
CA TYR A 240 -85.20 24.33 -30.33
C TYR A 240 -85.88 24.78 -29.02
N GLY A 241 -86.94 25.60 -29.09
CA GLY A 241 -87.77 25.96 -27.93
C GLY A 241 -87.17 27.03 -26.99
N PHE A 242 -86.19 27.82 -27.45
CA PHE A 242 -85.52 28.85 -26.67
C PHE A 242 -85.90 30.27 -27.09
N ASP A 243 -87.04 30.77 -26.63
CA ASP A 243 -87.45 32.18 -26.82
C ASP A 243 -86.80 33.09 -25.75
N ASN A 244 -85.46 33.18 -25.77
CA ASN A 244 -84.65 33.83 -24.73
C ASN A 244 -83.90 35.07 -25.23
N SER A 245 -84.62 36.17 -25.51
CA SER A 245 -84.02 37.48 -25.82
C SER A 245 -83.03 37.96 -24.73
N ALA A 246 -83.31 37.64 -23.47
CA ALA A 246 -82.44 37.94 -22.32
C ALA A 246 -81.12 37.13 -22.26
N PHE A 247 -80.92 36.16 -23.17
CA PHE A 247 -79.67 35.41 -23.30
C PHE A 247 -78.71 36.07 -24.31
N GLU A 248 -79.22 36.65 -25.39
CA GLU A 248 -78.41 37.27 -26.44
C GLU A 248 -77.65 38.50 -25.92
N GLU A 249 -78.30 39.36 -25.11
CA GLU A 249 -77.66 40.49 -24.42
C GLU A 249 -76.51 40.10 -23.47
N LYS A 250 -76.49 38.83 -23.00
CA LYS A 250 -75.44 38.30 -22.13
C LYS A 250 -74.34 37.60 -22.92
N ALA A 251 -74.69 36.94 -24.03
CA ALA A 251 -73.73 36.33 -24.93
C ALA A 251 -72.76 37.36 -25.52
N GLU A 252 -73.26 38.53 -25.93
CA GLU A 252 -72.43 39.60 -26.52
C GLU A 252 -71.39 40.16 -25.52
N LYS A 253 -71.74 40.21 -24.23
CA LYS A 253 -70.86 40.70 -23.14
C LYS A 253 -69.82 39.66 -22.67
N LEU A 254 -69.99 38.39 -23.04
CA LEU A 254 -69.05 37.29 -22.74
C LEU A 254 -68.11 36.95 -23.91
N ALA A 255 -68.26 37.61 -25.06
CA ALA A 255 -67.38 37.44 -26.21
C ALA A 255 -65.97 38.02 -25.94
N VAL A 256 -65.04 37.17 -25.48
CA VAL A 256 -63.67 37.54 -25.11
C VAL A 256 -62.89 38.12 -26.30
N ARG A 257 -62.90 39.44 -26.43
CA ARG A 257 -62.04 40.18 -27.38
C ARG A 257 -60.59 40.15 -26.89
N ARG A 258 -59.76 39.27 -27.47
CA ARG A 258 -58.31 39.27 -27.26
C ARG A 258 -57.72 40.64 -27.59
N SER A 259 -57.22 41.36 -26.59
CA SER A 259 -56.55 42.66 -26.76
C SER A 259 -55.20 42.51 -27.46
N ARG A 260 -54.89 43.42 -28.38
CA ARG A 260 -53.60 43.49 -29.09
C ARG A 260 -52.66 44.53 -28.47
N ARG A 261 -52.37 44.45 -27.17
CA ARG A 261 -51.40 45.35 -26.50
C ARG A 261 -50.52 44.61 -25.50
N GLY A 262 -49.24 44.51 -25.85
CA GLY A 262 -48.09 44.61 -24.95
C GLY A 262 -47.98 43.62 -23.80
N ASP A 263 -47.45 42.43 -24.08
CA ASP A 263 -46.70 41.60 -23.12
C ASP A 263 -45.56 40.89 -23.88
N GLY A 264 -44.48 41.64 -24.17
CA GLY A 264 -43.32 41.15 -24.91
C GLY A 264 -42.11 40.80 -24.04
N ASP A 265 -42.03 41.35 -22.84
CA ASP A 265 -40.79 41.38 -22.04
C ASP A 265 -40.70 40.29 -20.95
N ALA A 266 -41.73 39.44 -20.80
CA ALA A 266 -41.77 38.36 -19.80
C ALA A 266 -40.58 37.37 -19.89
N ALA A 267 -39.95 37.25 -21.07
CA ALA A 267 -38.74 36.45 -21.26
C ALA A 267 -37.51 37.01 -20.51
N ARG A 268 -37.51 38.30 -20.14
CA ARG A 268 -36.38 38.96 -19.47
C ARG A 268 -36.45 38.82 -17.94
N GLU A 269 -37.64 38.91 -17.35
CA GLU A 269 -37.86 38.63 -15.91
C GLU A 269 -37.59 37.16 -15.55
N LEU A 270 -38.00 36.23 -16.42
CA LEU A 270 -37.74 34.80 -16.24
C LEU A 270 -36.24 34.44 -16.21
N LEU A 271 -35.37 35.25 -16.82
CA LEU A 271 -33.92 35.03 -16.82
C LEU A 271 -33.19 35.75 -15.69
N SER A 272 -33.74 36.84 -15.14
CA SER A 272 -33.11 37.56 -14.01
C SER A 272 -33.42 36.96 -12.63
N SER A 273 -34.52 36.21 -12.50
CA SER A 273 -34.98 35.65 -11.21
C SER A 273 -34.13 34.48 -10.67
N TRP A 274 -33.31 33.84 -11.49
CA TRP A 274 -32.45 32.71 -11.08
C TRP A 274 -31.09 33.14 -10.48
N ALA A 275 -30.82 34.45 -10.38
CA ALA A 275 -29.51 34.98 -9.97
C ALA A 275 -29.35 35.27 -8.46
N GLN A 276 -30.32 34.91 -7.61
CA GLN A 276 -30.26 35.14 -6.16
C GLN A 276 -30.53 33.87 -5.35
N HIS A 277 -29.46 33.12 -5.07
CA HIS A 277 -29.49 31.99 -4.13
C HIS A 277 -29.45 32.52 -2.69
N PRO A 278 -30.27 32.03 -1.74
CA PRO A 278 -30.40 32.64 -0.40
C PRO A 278 -29.09 32.72 0.40
N ALA A 279 -28.12 31.85 0.12
CA ALA A 279 -26.80 31.87 0.74
C ALA A 279 -25.98 33.16 0.47
N THR A 280 -26.18 33.85 -0.67
CA THR A 280 -25.43 35.08 -0.98
C THR A 280 -26.02 36.33 -0.34
N VAL A 281 -27.23 36.26 0.21
CA VAL A 281 -27.82 37.34 1.02
C VAL A 281 -27.21 37.34 2.42
N GLN A 282 -27.21 36.19 3.10
CA GLN A 282 -26.63 36.04 4.45
C GLN A 282 -25.15 36.42 4.49
N ALA A 283 -24.36 35.98 3.51
CA ALA A 283 -22.93 36.33 3.43
C ALA A 283 -22.67 37.84 3.30
N ARG A 284 -23.63 38.62 2.78
CA ARG A 284 -23.52 40.08 2.63
C ARG A 284 -23.91 40.83 3.91
N GLU A 285 -24.83 40.28 4.70
CA GLU A 285 -25.19 40.81 6.02
C GLU A 285 -24.09 40.52 7.06
N GLU A 286 -23.48 39.32 7.05
CA GLU A 286 -22.36 39.02 7.95
C GLU A 286 -21.12 39.90 7.70
N GLN A 287 -20.85 40.26 6.44
CA GLN A 287 -19.74 41.18 6.12
C GLN A 287 -20.01 42.61 6.61
N SER A 288 -21.24 43.11 6.54
CA SER A 288 -21.56 44.45 7.04
C SER A 288 -21.43 44.54 8.57
N ALA A 289 -21.77 43.47 9.29
CA ALA A 289 -21.56 43.37 10.73
C ALA A 289 -20.07 43.35 11.13
N ARG A 290 -19.20 42.66 10.39
CA ARG A 290 -17.78 42.53 10.74
C ARG A 290 -16.95 43.79 10.50
N VAL A 291 -17.33 44.64 9.55
CA VAL A 291 -16.63 45.93 9.30
C VAL A 291 -16.87 46.95 10.43
N ALA A 292 -17.91 46.79 11.24
CA ALA A 292 -18.18 47.66 12.39
C ALA A 292 -17.28 47.39 13.62
N ALA A 293 -16.57 46.25 13.66
CA ALA A 293 -16.01 45.70 14.91
C ALA A 293 -14.47 45.75 15.05
N SER A 294 -13.71 46.15 14.02
CA SER A 294 -12.25 46.04 13.98
C SER A 294 -11.46 47.32 14.32
N LYS A 295 -12.08 48.32 14.98
CA LYS A 295 -11.49 49.66 15.21
C LYS A 295 -10.80 49.85 16.58
N THR A 296 -10.23 48.81 17.20
CA THR A 296 -9.50 48.91 18.49
C THR A 296 -8.46 47.79 18.74
N GLY A 297 -7.16 48.12 18.67
CA GLY A 297 -6.01 47.50 19.41
C GLY A 297 -5.74 45.97 19.35
N LEU A 298 -4.67 45.43 19.96
CA LEU A 298 -3.36 45.99 20.39
C LEU A 298 -2.39 44.84 20.86
N MET A 299 -1.16 44.75 20.30
CA MET A 299 -0.01 43.90 20.74
C MET A 299 -0.25 42.36 20.78
N GLY A 300 0.74 41.44 20.79
CA GLY A 300 2.22 41.40 20.66
C GLY A 300 2.65 39.92 20.93
N ASP A 301 3.87 39.38 20.81
CA ASP A 301 5.19 39.67 20.25
C ASP A 301 6.10 38.45 20.64
N GLY A 302 7.22 38.19 19.95
CA GLY A 302 8.31 37.29 20.36
C GLY A 302 8.22 35.78 20.01
N THR A 303 9.30 35.04 19.74
CA THR A 303 10.75 35.35 19.61
C THR A 303 11.48 34.32 18.68
N LYS A 304 12.77 34.53 18.33
CA LYS A 304 13.54 33.80 17.29
C LYS A 304 14.95 33.33 17.73
N ASN A 305 15.60 32.51 16.89
CA ASN A 305 17.06 32.28 16.71
C ASN A 305 17.28 31.78 15.24
N THR A 306 18.40 31.82 14.50
CA THR A 306 19.89 31.95 14.65
C THR A 306 20.66 30.72 15.16
N THR A 307 21.75 30.14 14.59
CA THR A 307 22.72 30.32 13.45
C THR A 307 24.15 30.75 13.83
N THR A 308 25.17 29.92 13.50
CA THR A 308 26.62 30.26 13.56
C THR A 308 27.43 29.46 12.50
N THR A 309 28.59 29.98 12.07
CA THR A 309 29.44 29.48 10.94
C THR A 309 30.94 29.64 11.25
N ASN A 310 31.85 28.80 10.69
CA ASN A 310 33.33 28.98 10.60
C ASN A 310 34.01 27.77 9.88
N ASN A 311 35.31 27.75 9.54
CA ASN A 311 36.03 28.59 8.55
C ASN A 311 37.36 27.87 8.10
N ASN A 312 38.00 28.37 7.01
CA ASN A 312 39.17 27.83 6.26
C ASN A 312 40.43 27.42 7.09
N ASN A 313 41.46 26.66 6.62
CA ASN A 313 42.28 26.88 5.41
C ASN A 313 43.35 25.77 5.06
N THR A 314 43.89 25.83 3.83
CA THR A 314 45.24 25.38 3.30
C THR A 314 45.74 23.90 3.31
N ASP A 315 45.83 23.36 2.08
CA ASP A 315 46.79 22.45 1.39
C ASP A 315 48.05 21.86 2.07
N SER A 316 48.28 20.55 1.82
CA SER A 316 49.59 19.98 1.42
C SER A 316 49.44 18.54 0.85
N ASP A 317 50.22 18.15 -0.17
CA ASP A 317 50.19 16.81 -0.76
C ASP A 317 50.58 15.69 0.24
N GLY A 318 49.86 14.56 0.19
CA GLY A 318 50.17 13.38 1.01
C GLY A 318 49.29 12.18 0.71
N ILE A 319 49.80 11.19 -0.04
CA ILE A 319 49.08 9.95 -0.35
C ILE A 319 48.95 9.09 0.91
N ASN A 320 47.73 8.97 1.45
CA ASN A 320 47.36 7.90 2.36
C ASN A 320 45.86 7.59 2.29
N GLY A 321 45.49 6.30 2.36
CA GLY A 321 44.12 5.84 2.20
C GLY A 321 43.29 5.99 3.47
N GLY A 322 42.40 7.00 3.52
CA GLY A 322 41.41 7.20 4.58
C GLY A 322 39.99 7.35 4.01
N SER A 323 38.98 6.84 4.72
CA SER A 323 37.59 6.81 4.23
C SER A 323 37.01 8.21 3.99
N GLY A 324 36.63 8.50 2.74
CA GLY A 324 36.04 9.77 2.30
C GLY A 324 34.84 9.55 1.37
N ARG A 325 33.82 8.82 1.85
CA ARG A 325 32.59 8.52 1.08
C ARG A 325 31.67 9.75 0.91
N PHE A 326 32.01 10.64 -0.01
CA PHE A 326 31.06 11.55 -0.67
C PHE A 326 31.47 11.81 -2.12
N ARG A 327 31.05 10.92 -3.04
CA ARG A 327 31.21 11.10 -4.50
C ARG A 327 29.99 10.56 -5.26
N SER A 328 28.84 11.19 -5.06
CA SER A 328 27.64 10.90 -5.86
C SER A 328 27.85 11.36 -7.32
N ARG A 329 28.00 10.38 -8.23
CA ARG A 329 28.08 10.56 -9.69
C ARG A 329 27.40 9.41 -10.44
N PHE A 330 26.28 8.92 -9.93
CA PHE A 330 25.43 7.94 -10.63
C PHE A 330 24.02 8.48 -10.81
N THR A 331 23.61 8.64 -12.06
CA THR A 331 22.28 9.11 -12.43
C THR A 331 21.24 8.02 -12.19
N SER A 332 20.36 8.22 -11.20
CA SER A 332 19.35 7.22 -10.84
C SER A 332 18.29 7.09 -11.95
N THR A 333 18.46 6.13 -12.85
CA THR A 333 17.49 5.83 -13.90
C THR A 333 16.35 4.98 -13.33
N PHE A 334 15.19 5.60 -13.06
CA PHE A 334 14.01 4.94 -12.49
C PHE A 334 13.28 4.02 -13.50
N GLY A 335 13.97 3.02 -14.02
CA GLY A 335 13.39 1.91 -14.76
C GLY A 335 12.87 0.83 -13.82
N SER A 336 11.55 0.77 -13.61
CA SER A 336 10.91 -0.29 -12.81
C SER A 336 11.04 -1.66 -13.49
N LYS A 337 12.11 -2.42 -13.17
CA LYS A 337 12.37 -3.76 -13.72
C LYS A 337 12.59 -4.81 -12.63
N ARG A 338 11.83 -5.90 -12.78
CA ARG A 338 12.04 -7.33 -12.43
C ARG A 338 13.12 -7.69 -11.40
N ALA A 339 12.73 -8.54 -10.43
CA ALA A 339 13.49 -8.87 -9.22
C ALA A 339 14.52 -10.01 -9.38
N ASP A 340 15.03 -10.24 -10.60
CA ASP A 340 15.87 -11.41 -10.94
C ASP A 340 17.35 -11.02 -11.09
N GLY A 341 17.87 -10.21 -10.17
CA GLY A 341 19.27 -9.79 -10.15
C GLY A 341 19.81 -9.69 -8.73
N PRO A 342 21.09 -10.06 -8.47
CA PRO A 342 21.68 -9.95 -7.14
C PRO A 342 21.71 -8.49 -6.70
N VAL A 343 21.07 -8.19 -5.58
CA VAL A 343 21.06 -6.85 -4.99
C VAL A 343 22.49 -6.51 -4.58
N SER A 344 23.10 -5.53 -5.23
CA SER A 344 24.40 -5.02 -4.83
C SER A 344 24.28 -4.38 -3.45
N LEU A 345 25.22 -4.71 -2.54
CA LEU A 345 25.42 -4.02 -1.26
C LEU A 345 26.07 -2.63 -1.46
N THR A 346 25.61 -1.93 -2.48
CA THR A 346 25.73 -0.48 -2.65
C THR A 346 24.68 0.15 -1.74
N GLU A 347 25.13 0.62 -0.57
CA GLU A 347 24.31 1.35 0.40
C GLU A 347 23.41 2.37 -0.30
N LEU A 348 22.10 2.30 -0.02
CA LEU A 348 21.13 3.24 -0.57
C LEU A 348 21.33 4.58 0.16
N GLU A 349 22.00 5.53 -0.48
CA GLU A 349 22.36 6.85 0.10
C GLU A 349 21.14 7.65 0.65
N ASP A 350 19.92 7.24 0.25
CA ASP A 350 18.60 7.74 0.67
C ASP A 350 17.99 7.01 1.91
N GLU A 351 18.75 6.15 2.62
CA GLU A 351 18.26 5.50 3.84
C GLU A 351 17.88 6.53 4.92
N ALA A 352 16.59 6.57 5.25
CA ALA A 352 16.04 7.52 6.21
C ALA A 352 16.67 7.28 7.60
N ARG A 353 17.42 8.28 8.09
CA ARG A 353 18.13 8.24 9.38
C ARG A 353 17.24 7.66 10.48
N VAL A 354 17.76 6.70 11.25
CA VAL A 354 17.01 5.90 12.25
C VAL A 354 15.91 6.65 13.04
N PRO A 355 16.11 7.89 13.56
CA PRO A 355 15.03 8.64 14.21
C PRO A 355 13.77 8.87 13.36
N HIS A 356 13.90 9.02 12.03
CA HIS A 356 12.79 9.21 11.09
C HIS A 356 12.06 7.89 10.75
N LEU A 357 12.67 6.74 11.06
CA LEU A 357 12.01 5.43 10.99
C LEU A 357 11.24 5.14 12.30
N LEU A 358 11.76 5.59 13.43
CA LEU A 358 11.09 5.51 14.74
C LEU A 358 9.94 6.53 14.87
N TYR A 359 10.09 7.71 14.28
CA TYR A 359 9.09 8.79 14.27
C TYR A 359 8.77 9.22 12.83
N PRO A 360 8.06 8.38 12.06
CA PRO A 360 7.70 8.71 10.67
C PRO A 360 6.71 9.89 10.64
N SER A 361 6.93 10.83 9.71
CA SER A 361 6.01 11.96 9.55
C SER A 361 4.65 11.49 9.03
N HIS A 362 3.58 12.23 9.36
CA HIS A 362 2.20 11.88 9.00
C HIS A 362 2.01 11.57 7.50
N TYR A 363 2.75 12.25 6.62
CA TYR A 363 2.69 12.00 5.17
C TYR A 363 3.21 10.61 4.75
N VAL A 364 4.09 9.98 5.54
CA VAL A 364 4.54 8.60 5.31
C VAL A 364 3.38 7.61 5.52
N GLN A 365 2.49 7.89 6.48
CA GLN A 365 1.26 7.11 6.70
C GLN A 365 0.28 7.25 5.52
N LEU A 366 0.29 8.40 4.85
CA LEU A 366 -0.42 8.64 3.58
C LEU A 366 0.31 8.05 2.35
N GLY A 367 1.38 7.27 2.55
CA GLY A 367 2.14 6.60 1.48
C GLY A 367 3.20 7.45 0.78
N VAL A 368 3.44 8.70 1.22
CA VAL A 368 4.46 9.58 0.64
C VAL A 368 5.85 9.17 1.13
N LYS A 369 6.67 8.62 0.25
CA LYS A 369 8.04 8.18 0.58
C LYS A 369 8.92 9.36 1.00
N SER A 370 9.71 9.20 2.07
CA SER A 370 10.54 10.25 2.67
C SER A 370 11.44 11.00 1.68
N LYS A 371 11.98 10.29 0.68
CA LYS A 371 12.80 10.88 -0.40
C LYS A 371 12.10 11.98 -1.22
N TYR A 372 10.77 12.08 -1.20
CA TYR A 372 10.06 13.17 -1.89
C TYR A 372 10.07 14.50 -1.12
N PHE A 373 10.48 14.49 0.16
CA PHE A 373 10.69 15.69 0.99
C PHE A 373 12.15 16.14 0.97
N ALA A 374 13.09 15.20 1.04
CA ALA A 374 14.53 15.44 0.99
C ALA A 374 15.07 15.68 -0.43
N GLY A 375 14.49 15.01 -1.44
CA GLY A 375 14.89 15.17 -2.84
C GLY A 375 14.64 16.59 -3.35
N GLY A 376 15.71 17.25 -3.81
CA GLY A 376 15.67 18.61 -4.32
C GLY A 376 14.76 18.77 -5.53
N ARG A 377 13.95 19.82 -5.53
CA ARG A 377 13.05 20.20 -6.63
C ARG A 377 13.39 21.58 -7.20
N PRO A 378 13.16 21.80 -8.51
CA PRO A 378 13.30 23.13 -9.11
C PRO A 378 12.14 24.05 -8.70
N LEU A 379 12.35 25.36 -8.86
CA LEU A 379 11.41 26.42 -8.47
C LEU A 379 9.99 26.22 -9.03
N GLU A 380 9.86 25.84 -10.31
CA GLU A 380 8.57 25.62 -10.97
C GLU A 380 7.72 24.54 -10.29
N ASP A 381 8.37 23.47 -9.83
CA ASP A 381 7.72 22.35 -9.15
C ASP A 381 7.21 22.78 -7.76
N ILE A 382 7.98 23.63 -7.07
CA ILE A 382 7.61 24.22 -5.78
C ILE A 382 6.48 25.24 -5.94
N ARG A 383 6.54 26.15 -6.93
CA ARG A 383 5.44 27.07 -7.28
C ARG A 383 4.15 26.31 -7.63
N ARG A 384 4.25 25.17 -8.33
CA ARG A 384 3.08 24.32 -8.63
C ARG A 384 2.51 23.67 -7.36
N ILE A 385 3.37 23.14 -6.48
CA ILE A 385 2.94 22.51 -5.23
C ILE A 385 2.32 23.54 -4.28
N SER A 386 2.89 24.72 -4.11
CA SER A 386 2.35 25.76 -3.21
C SER A 386 1.00 26.31 -3.68
N LYS A 387 0.79 26.43 -4.99
CA LYS A 387 -0.52 26.77 -5.59
C LYS A 387 -1.53 25.62 -5.52
N GLN A 388 -1.08 24.37 -5.57
CA GLN A 388 -1.96 23.19 -5.47
C GLN A 388 -2.42 22.91 -4.03
N VAL A 389 -1.60 23.25 -3.02
CA VAL A 389 -1.93 23.10 -1.60
C VAL A 389 -2.57 24.38 -1.02
N ASP A 390 -2.62 25.46 -1.80
CA ASP A 390 -3.08 26.80 -1.43
C ASP A 390 -2.43 27.34 -0.15
N PHE A 391 -1.09 27.43 -0.17
CA PHE A 391 -0.30 27.95 0.94
C PHE A 391 -0.43 29.48 1.15
N GLY A 392 -1.27 30.20 0.40
CA GLY A 392 -1.42 31.66 0.50
C GLY A 392 -0.20 32.50 0.07
N LEU A 393 0.88 31.87 -0.37
CA LEU A 393 2.14 32.51 -0.77
C LEU A 393 2.03 33.16 -2.16
N THR A 394 2.53 34.39 -2.31
CA THR A 394 2.72 35.01 -3.63
C THR A 394 3.90 34.38 -4.37
N ASP A 395 3.92 34.45 -5.71
CA ASP A 395 5.08 33.98 -6.50
C ASP A 395 6.39 34.66 -6.07
N SER A 396 6.36 35.95 -5.70
CA SER A 396 7.52 36.66 -5.15
C SER A 396 8.00 36.09 -3.83
N GLN A 397 7.12 35.76 -2.88
CA GLN A 397 7.50 35.13 -1.61
C GLN A 397 8.07 33.72 -1.83
N ILE A 398 7.55 32.98 -2.82
CA ILE A 398 8.08 31.66 -3.19
C ILE A 398 9.50 31.80 -3.75
N ASP A 399 9.72 32.79 -4.61
CA ASP A 399 11.03 33.07 -5.20
C ASP A 399 12.05 33.53 -4.13
N ASP A 400 11.67 34.44 -3.23
CA ASP A 400 12.50 34.94 -2.12
C ASP A 400 12.91 33.81 -1.16
N VAL A 401 11.95 32.96 -0.76
CA VAL A 401 12.23 31.77 0.07
C VAL A 401 13.18 30.83 -0.67
N PHE A 402 12.89 30.51 -1.94
CA PHE A 402 13.70 29.58 -2.73
C PHE A 402 15.13 30.07 -2.92
N ALA A 403 15.33 31.33 -3.31
CA ALA A 403 16.64 31.95 -3.47
C ALA A 403 17.47 31.95 -2.16
N SER A 404 16.81 31.94 -1.01
CA SER A 404 17.46 31.92 0.32
C SER A 404 17.86 30.52 0.83
N ILE A 405 17.68 29.46 0.04
CA ILE A 405 17.93 28.05 0.41
C ILE A 405 18.58 27.25 -0.73
N ALA A 406 18.16 27.47 -1.98
CA ALA A 406 18.42 26.56 -3.08
C ALA A 406 19.92 26.36 -3.32
N GLN A 407 20.32 25.09 -3.31
CA GLN A 407 21.67 24.65 -3.65
C GLN A 407 21.58 24.03 -5.05
N ASP A 408 22.50 24.40 -5.95
CA ASP A 408 22.53 23.97 -7.35
C ASP A 408 21.18 24.12 -8.12
N GLY A 409 20.39 25.14 -7.75
CA GLY A 409 19.08 25.40 -8.37
C GLY A 409 17.96 24.46 -7.94
N VAL A 410 18.13 23.70 -6.85
CA VAL A 410 17.10 22.84 -6.27
C VAL A 410 16.93 23.06 -4.75
N CYS A 411 15.74 22.80 -4.22
CA CYS A 411 15.43 22.90 -2.79
C CYS A 411 14.56 21.71 -2.33
N GLY A 412 14.82 21.19 -1.13
CA GLY A 412 13.92 20.21 -0.49
C GLY A 412 12.62 20.87 0.00
N ILE A 413 11.49 20.17 -0.08
CA ILE A 413 10.17 20.72 0.30
C ILE A 413 10.15 21.09 1.80
N GLU A 414 10.76 20.27 2.64
CA GLU A 414 10.80 20.50 4.08
C GLU A 414 11.66 21.71 4.45
N GLN A 415 12.81 21.88 3.79
CA GLN A 415 13.66 23.06 3.95
C GLN A 415 12.92 24.34 3.53
N PHE A 416 12.23 24.30 2.38
CA PHE A 416 11.40 25.39 1.88
C PHE A 416 10.31 25.78 2.89
N LYS A 417 9.54 24.81 3.40
CA LYS A 417 8.50 25.05 4.42
C LYS A 417 9.10 25.70 5.68
N ASN A 418 10.16 25.10 6.22
CA ASN A 418 10.75 25.56 7.49
C ASN A 418 11.32 26.99 7.37
N LYS A 419 11.86 27.35 6.20
CA LYS A 419 12.33 28.72 5.91
C LYS A 419 11.17 29.70 5.69
N ALA A 420 10.11 29.31 4.98
CA ALA A 420 8.93 30.16 4.78
C ALA A 420 8.24 30.50 6.11
N VAL A 421 8.19 29.55 7.05
CA VAL A 421 7.77 29.79 8.45
C VAL A 421 8.75 30.73 9.16
N ALA A 422 10.06 30.51 9.07
CA ALA A 422 11.07 31.38 9.69
C ALA A 422 11.09 32.82 9.14
N MET A 423 10.66 33.02 7.88
CA MET A 423 10.44 34.33 7.26
C MET A 423 9.08 34.96 7.64
N GLY A 424 8.15 34.18 8.19
CA GLY A 424 6.80 34.64 8.56
C GLY A 424 5.82 34.72 7.38
N TYR A 425 6.08 34.02 6.28
CA TYR A 425 5.15 33.89 5.15
C TYR A 425 4.19 32.71 5.30
N LEU A 426 4.54 31.72 6.13
CA LEU A 426 3.65 30.65 6.60
C LEU A 426 3.45 30.75 8.11
N ALA A 427 2.23 30.49 8.56
CA ALA A 427 1.84 30.35 9.96
C ALA A 427 1.80 28.87 10.38
#